data_AF-A0A402BRB1-F1
#
_entry.id   AF-A0A402BRB1-F1
#
_cell.length_a   1.000
_cell.length_b   1.000
_cell.length_c   1.000
_cell.angle_alpha   90.00
_cell.angle_beta   90.00
_cell.angle_gamma   90.00
#
_symmetry.space_group_name_H-M   'P 1'
#
loop_
_entity.id
_entity.type
_entity.pdbx_description
1 polymer ?
#
loop_
_entity_poly.entity_id
_entity_poly.type
_entity_poly.pdbx_seq_one_letter_code
_entity_poly.pdbx_strand_id
1 'polypeptide(L)'
;MFIKRTIIPLLVLMVFVAAFTAGCFNKSAKDTNATPASVGVIDMTKAVQAHPKYQQLNTLKQQFNMLVAQAQAQSKQQPGSSLSSVKPLQDHAALNTAFEQEYKEKMSAKQSELHQSLVAKADQLRSQLATEFKEYTDEIDKEYQPQIFSLQLKLKTLQLSKEELAAFQAELEKVQQIRSDKLAVKEKQLTEQMDKTMAPAQVAVEQELAAYSQQLNNQLAQKAAAKGAEIEARNSAVADANRLANAATSNQIREIEQQAGMKKQEASVLEQAIIQDVRDKAAKVAAERQLDTIITNIQINVNAVDITEAVIAEFKKQ
;
A
#
# COMPACT_ATOMS: atom_id res chain seq x y z
N MET A 1 -0.67 -0.30 30.44
CA MET A 1 -1.57 -1.46 30.57
C MET A 1 -0.95 -2.61 29.77
N PHE A 2 -0.15 -3.43 30.46
CA PHE A 2 0.64 -4.51 29.87
C PHE A 2 -0.10 -5.83 30.01
N ILE A 3 -0.21 -6.57 28.90
CA ILE A 3 -0.82 -7.90 28.82
C ILE A 3 0.24 -8.96 29.19
N LYS A 4 -0.03 -9.77 30.22
CA LYS A 4 0.62 -11.06 30.53
C LYS A 4 -0.52 -12.10 30.58
N ARG A 5 -0.56 -13.16 29.75
CA ARG A 5 0.13 -14.47 29.89
C ARG A 5 -0.02 -14.99 31.34
N THR A 6 -0.53 -16.17 31.69
CA THR A 6 -0.64 -17.47 31.01
C THR A 6 -1.26 -18.48 32.01
N ILE A 7 -1.93 -19.52 31.50
CA ILE A 7 -1.90 -20.95 31.93
C ILE A 7 -2.36 -21.29 33.37
N ILE A 8 -3.45 -22.05 33.48
CA ILE A 8 -3.79 -22.89 34.65
C ILE A 8 -3.82 -24.36 34.17
N PRO A 9 -2.95 -25.25 34.71
CA PRO A 9 -3.09 -26.69 34.54
C PRO A 9 -3.91 -27.30 35.69
N LEU A 10 -4.72 -28.28 35.31
CA LEU A 10 -5.64 -29.05 36.13
C LEU A 10 -4.88 -30.04 37.03
N LEU A 11 -5.07 -29.91 38.34
CA LEU A 11 -4.48 -30.74 39.39
C LEU A 11 -5.54 -31.74 39.89
N VAL A 12 -5.13 -33.00 39.94
CA VAL A 12 -5.76 -34.19 40.50
C VAL A 12 -6.13 -34.02 41.99
N LEU A 13 -7.22 -34.64 42.46
CA LEU A 13 -7.28 -35.60 43.60
C LEU A 13 -8.62 -35.60 44.39
N MET A 14 -9.37 -36.70 44.24
CA MET A 14 -10.00 -37.56 45.27
C MET A 14 -10.75 -36.98 46.49
N VAL A 15 -12.06 -37.25 46.60
CA VAL A 15 -12.82 -37.47 47.86
C VAL A 15 -13.98 -38.45 47.56
N PHE A 16 -13.86 -39.72 47.92
CA PHE A 16 -14.55 -40.41 49.04
C PHE A 16 -16.08 -40.24 49.09
N VAL A 17 -16.83 -41.29 48.70
CA VAL A 17 -18.22 -41.51 49.11
C VAL A 17 -18.40 -42.97 49.54
N ALA A 18 -18.78 -43.14 50.80
CA ALA A 18 -19.19 -44.40 51.42
C ALA A 18 -20.63 -44.27 51.93
N ALA A 19 -21.45 -45.28 51.67
CA ALA A 19 -22.69 -45.74 52.36
C ALA A 19 -23.50 -46.54 51.32
N PHE A 20 -23.42 -47.88 51.20
CA PHE A 20 -23.90 -48.95 52.09
C PHE A 20 -25.36 -48.82 52.54
N THR A 21 -26.24 -49.53 51.82
CA THR A 21 -27.55 -49.98 52.32
C THR A 21 -27.67 -51.50 52.19
N ALA A 22 -28.12 -52.07 53.31
CA ALA A 22 -28.53 -53.41 53.71
C ALA A 22 -28.78 -54.52 52.66
N GLY A 23 -28.31 -55.72 53.02
CA GLY A 23 -28.83 -57.02 52.58
C GLY A 23 -28.22 -58.18 53.40
N CYS A 24 -28.92 -58.65 54.44
CA CYS A 24 -28.63 -59.90 55.13
C CYS A 24 -29.40 -61.05 54.47
N PHE A 25 -28.73 -62.12 54.02
CA PHE A 25 -29.26 -63.48 54.08
C PHE A 25 -28.13 -64.51 54.08
N ASN A 26 -28.44 -65.69 54.62
CA ASN A 26 -27.59 -66.52 55.46
C ASN A 26 -26.91 -67.69 54.71
N LYS A 27 -25.71 -68.06 55.19
CA LYS A 27 -24.97 -69.36 55.11
C LYS A 27 -25.14 -70.28 53.87
N SER A 28 -24.02 -70.51 53.19
CA SER A 28 -23.37 -71.83 53.19
C SER A 28 -21.87 -71.68 52.92
N ALA A 29 -21.06 -72.08 53.89
CA ALA A 29 -19.64 -72.33 53.69
C ALA A 29 -19.51 -73.59 52.83
N LYS A 30 -18.81 -73.47 51.71
CA LYS A 30 -18.12 -74.58 51.09
C LYS A 30 -16.78 -74.07 50.60
N ASP A 31 -15.75 -74.39 51.38
CA ASP A 31 -14.38 -74.39 50.90
C ASP A 31 -14.32 -75.17 49.59
N THR A 32 -13.90 -74.51 48.53
CA THR A 32 -13.34 -75.18 47.36
C THR A 32 -12.22 -74.29 46.89
N ASN A 33 -11.01 -74.86 46.94
CA ASN A 33 -9.74 -74.33 46.47
C ASN A 33 -9.93 -73.35 45.30
N ALA A 34 -9.54 -72.09 45.51
CA ALA A 34 -9.30 -71.18 44.40
C ALA A 34 -8.08 -71.70 43.65
N THR A 35 -8.31 -72.48 42.59
CA THR A 35 -7.33 -72.73 41.54
C THR A 35 -6.74 -71.36 41.15
N PRO A 36 -5.41 -71.18 41.07
CA PRO A 36 -4.87 -69.89 40.66
C PRO A 36 -5.49 -69.54 39.30
N ALA A 37 -6.17 -68.39 39.23
CA ALA A 37 -6.83 -67.95 38.01
C ALA A 37 -5.84 -68.06 36.84
N SER A 38 -6.21 -68.78 35.79
CA SER A 38 -5.30 -69.03 34.68
C SER A 38 -5.31 -67.81 33.77
N VAL A 39 -4.27 -66.98 33.86
CA VAL A 39 -4.18 -65.70 33.16
C VAL A 39 -3.45 -65.88 31.83
N GLY A 40 -4.06 -65.41 30.74
CA GLY A 40 -3.44 -65.27 29.43
C GLY A 40 -2.87 -63.88 29.18
N VAL A 41 -1.82 -63.79 28.37
CA VAL A 41 -1.27 -62.53 27.87
C VAL A 41 -1.33 -62.51 26.35
N ILE A 42 -1.70 -61.35 25.80
CA ILE A 42 -1.65 -61.10 24.35
C ILE A 42 -0.88 -59.81 24.07
N ASP A 43 0.07 -59.86 23.14
CA ASP A 43 0.60 -58.66 22.50
C ASP A 43 -0.42 -58.18 21.46
N MET A 44 -1.25 -57.22 21.89
CA MET A 44 -2.29 -56.63 21.05
C MET A 44 -1.69 -55.95 19.81
N THR A 45 -0.50 -55.36 19.93
CA THR A 45 0.16 -54.71 18.79
C THR A 45 0.57 -55.74 17.75
N LYS A 46 1.22 -56.83 18.16
CA LYS A 46 1.62 -57.92 17.26
C LYS A 46 0.41 -58.62 16.63
N ALA A 47 -0.65 -58.85 17.40
CA ALA A 47 -1.88 -59.47 16.90
C ALA A 47 -2.63 -58.59 15.88
N VAL A 48 -2.75 -57.28 16.15
CA VAL A 48 -3.34 -56.31 15.20
C VAL A 48 -2.50 -56.18 13.93
N GLN A 49 -1.17 -56.20 14.05
CA GLN A 49 -0.25 -56.13 12.90
C GLN A 49 -0.33 -57.37 12.00
N ALA A 50 -0.60 -58.54 12.58
CA ALA A 50 -0.74 -59.79 11.85
C ALA A 50 -2.12 -60.00 11.20
N HIS A 51 -3.09 -59.13 11.50
CA HIS A 51 -4.46 -59.25 10.97
C HIS A 51 -4.50 -59.01 9.44
N PRO A 52 -5.28 -59.77 8.65
CA PRO A 52 -5.31 -59.67 7.18
C PRO A 52 -5.62 -58.26 6.63
N LYS A 53 -6.47 -57.50 7.33
CA LYS A 53 -6.84 -56.11 6.95
C LYS A 53 -5.85 -55.03 7.44
N TYR A 54 -4.77 -55.39 8.14
CA TYR A 54 -3.82 -54.41 8.68
C TYR A 54 -3.15 -53.56 7.59
N GLN A 55 -2.85 -54.14 6.42
CA GLN A 55 -2.31 -53.39 5.29
C GLN A 55 -3.26 -52.29 4.80
N GLN A 56 -4.57 -52.55 4.79
CA GLN A 56 -5.58 -51.56 4.42
C GLN A 56 -5.63 -50.40 5.43
N LEU A 57 -5.49 -50.70 6.73
CA LEU A 57 -5.39 -49.69 7.79
C LEU A 57 -4.15 -48.79 7.60
N ASN A 58 -2.99 -49.38 7.28
CA ASN A 58 -1.77 -48.63 7.02
C ASN A 58 -1.91 -47.71 5.80
N THR A 59 -2.52 -48.18 4.72
CA THR A 59 -2.80 -47.36 3.54
C THR A 59 -3.69 -46.16 3.88
N LEU A 60 -4.76 -46.36 4.66
CA LEU A 60 -5.64 -45.26 5.09
C LEU A 60 -4.90 -44.24 5.97
N LYS A 61 -4.06 -44.70 6.91
CA LYS A 61 -3.22 -43.84 7.75
C LYS A 61 -2.20 -43.03 6.92
N GLN A 62 -1.59 -43.65 5.91
CA GLN A 62 -0.69 -42.96 4.97
C GLN A 62 -1.43 -41.91 4.13
N GLN A 63 -2.61 -42.25 3.59
CA GLN A 63 -3.44 -41.31 2.83
C GLN A 63 -3.87 -40.11 3.67
N PHE A 64 -4.28 -40.32 4.92
CA PHE A 64 -4.56 -39.24 5.86
C PHE A 64 -3.34 -38.33 6.07
N ASN A 65 -2.17 -38.90 6.35
CA ASN A 65 -0.95 -38.11 6.59
C ASN A 65 -0.52 -37.31 5.36
N MET A 66 -0.68 -37.88 4.16
CA MET A 66 -0.42 -37.15 2.90
C MET A 66 -1.36 -35.96 2.73
N LEU A 67 -2.67 -36.13 2.97
CA LEU A 67 -3.65 -35.04 2.87
C LEU A 67 -3.38 -33.94 3.90
N VAL A 68 -3.02 -34.30 5.13
CA VAL A 68 -2.63 -33.32 6.17
C VAL A 68 -1.37 -32.56 5.76
N ALA A 69 -0.34 -33.24 5.25
CA ALA A 69 0.87 -32.60 4.76
C ALA A 69 0.59 -31.67 3.56
N GLN A 70 -0.32 -32.08 2.67
CA GLN A 70 -0.75 -31.28 1.53
C GLN A 70 -1.48 -29.99 1.96
N ALA A 71 -2.42 -30.07 2.90
CA ALA A 71 -3.08 -28.90 3.48
C ALA A 71 -2.08 -27.95 4.17
N GLN A 72 -1.10 -28.49 4.91
CA GLN A 72 -0.03 -27.69 5.53
C GLN A 72 0.91 -27.05 4.52
N ALA A 73 1.17 -27.70 3.39
CA ALA A 73 1.98 -27.14 2.31
C ALA A 73 1.24 -25.99 1.59
N GLN A 74 -0.04 -26.18 1.28
CA GLN A 74 -0.85 -25.16 0.60
C GLN A 74 -1.10 -23.92 1.48
N SER A 75 -1.32 -24.10 2.78
CA SER A 75 -1.45 -22.97 3.73
C SER A 75 -0.17 -22.13 3.84
N LYS A 76 1.01 -22.75 3.73
CA LYS A 76 2.29 -22.03 3.69
C LYS A 76 2.51 -21.24 2.38
N GLN A 77 1.85 -21.65 1.30
CA GLN A 77 1.93 -21.01 -0.01
C GLN A 77 0.86 -19.93 -0.22
N GLN A 78 0.06 -19.59 0.80
CA GLN A 78 -0.97 -18.55 0.67
C GLN A 78 -0.36 -17.22 0.18
N PRO A 79 -0.88 -16.66 -0.94
CA PRO A 79 -0.43 -15.39 -1.49
C PRO A 79 -0.91 -14.24 -0.59
N GLY A 80 -0.15 -13.97 0.47
CA GLY A 80 -0.45 -12.91 1.44
C GLY A 80 0.66 -12.61 2.43
N SER A 81 1.68 -13.46 2.56
CA SER A 81 2.79 -13.26 3.52
C SER A 81 3.96 -12.43 2.97
N SER A 82 4.04 -12.22 1.65
CA SER A 82 5.12 -11.46 1.01
C SER A 82 4.60 -10.23 0.23
N LEU A 83 4.54 -9.10 0.94
CA LEU A 83 4.95 -7.73 0.53
C LEU A 83 4.62 -7.21 -0.88
N SER A 84 3.86 -6.11 -0.96
CA SER A 84 4.22 -4.90 -1.76
C SER A 84 3.27 -3.70 -1.53
N SER A 85 3.00 -3.34 -0.27
CA SER A 85 2.19 -2.15 0.08
C SER A 85 3.01 -0.83 0.14
N VAL A 86 4.28 -0.83 -0.23
CA VAL A 86 5.17 0.35 -0.19
C VAL A 86 5.10 1.20 -1.47
N LYS A 87 4.55 0.67 -2.56
CA LYS A 87 4.49 1.36 -3.85
C LYS A 87 3.58 2.61 -3.89
N PRO A 88 2.41 2.66 -3.22
CA PRO A 88 1.50 3.80 -3.32
C PRO A 88 2.12 5.12 -2.84
N LEU A 89 2.87 5.11 -1.72
CA LEU A 89 3.42 6.35 -1.15
C LEU A 89 4.53 6.97 -2.00
N GLN A 90 5.35 6.15 -2.68
CA GLN A 90 6.39 6.64 -3.60
C GLN A 90 5.78 7.25 -4.87
N ASP A 91 4.71 6.65 -5.39
CA ASP A 91 4.02 7.15 -6.58
C ASP A 91 3.39 8.54 -6.32
N HIS A 92 2.80 8.78 -5.14
CA HIS A 92 2.23 10.10 -4.79
C HIS A 92 3.28 11.20 -4.62
N ALA A 93 4.39 10.93 -3.95
CA ALA A 93 5.45 11.92 -3.74
C ALA A 93 6.09 12.34 -5.08
N ALA A 94 6.39 11.38 -5.95
CA ALA A 94 6.94 11.65 -7.28
C ALA A 94 5.96 12.43 -8.16
N LEU A 95 4.66 12.13 -8.10
CA LEU A 95 3.63 12.89 -8.81
C LEU A 95 3.55 14.34 -8.33
N ASN A 96 3.61 14.58 -7.03
CA ASN A 96 3.54 15.93 -6.48
C ASN A 96 4.73 16.79 -6.94
N THR A 97 5.94 16.24 -6.88
CA THR A 97 7.14 16.93 -7.40
C THR A 97 7.05 17.23 -8.89
N ALA A 98 6.53 16.28 -9.70
CA ALA A 98 6.35 16.49 -11.13
C ALA A 98 5.34 17.62 -11.43
N PHE A 99 4.24 17.71 -10.67
CA PHE A 99 3.27 18.79 -10.84
C PHE A 99 3.81 20.15 -10.39
N GLU A 100 4.60 20.21 -9.33
CA GLU A 100 5.27 21.45 -8.89
C GLU A 100 6.27 21.95 -9.94
N GLN A 101 7.04 21.04 -10.54
CA GLN A 101 7.93 21.37 -11.66
C GLN A 101 7.15 21.86 -12.88
N GLU A 102 6.09 21.15 -13.28
CA GLU A 102 5.22 21.54 -14.39
C GLU A 102 4.61 22.93 -14.16
N TYR A 103 4.17 23.22 -12.93
CA TYR A 103 3.66 24.54 -12.56
C TYR A 103 4.70 25.64 -12.74
N LYS A 104 5.90 25.44 -12.16
CA LYS A 104 6.99 26.41 -12.20
C LYS A 104 7.46 26.70 -13.62
N GLU A 105 7.63 25.66 -14.43
CA GLU A 105 8.06 25.80 -15.83
C GLU A 105 7.04 26.59 -16.64
N LYS A 106 5.75 26.22 -16.55
CA LYS A 106 4.68 26.90 -17.29
C LYS A 106 4.49 28.34 -16.85
N MET A 107 4.51 28.62 -15.54
CA MET A 107 4.44 29.99 -15.02
C MET A 107 5.63 30.84 -15.49
N SER A 108 6.84 30.28 -15.43
CA SER A 108 8.05 30.99 -15.88
C SER A 108 8.01 31.27 -17.39
N ALA A 109 7.57 30.29 -18.19
CA ALA A 109 7.41 30.47 -19.63
C ALA A 109 6.39 31.57 -19.94
N LYS A 110 5.22 31.54 -19.30
CA LYS A 110 4.17 32.55 -19.53
C LYS A 110 4.61 33.95 -19.06
N GLN A 111 5.33 34.04 -17.94
CA GLN A 111 5.89 35.31 -17.48
C GLN A 111 6.91 35.87 -18.48
N SER A 112 7.78 35.02 -19.03
CA SER A 112 8.76 35.44 -20.04
C SER A 112 8.08 35.92 -21.32
N GLU A 113 7.08 35.19 -21.81
CA GLU A 113 6.28 35.55 -22.99
C GLU A 113 5.62 36.93 -22.82
N LEU A 114 4.93 37.15 -21.69
CA LEU A 114 4.25 38.41 -21.41
C LEU A 114 5.23 39.57 -21.21
N HIS A 115 6.36 39.31 -20.55
CA HIS A 115 7.41 40.32 -20.40
C HIS A 115 8.01 40.73 -21.74
N GLN A 116 8.32 39.77 -22.62
CA GLN A 116 8.83 40.05 -23.96
C GLN A 116 7.84 40.85 -24.79
N SER A 117 6.55 40.51 -24.72
CA SER A 117 5.48 41.26 -25.38
C SER A 117 5.39 42.70 -24.86
N LEU A 118 5.49 42.89 -23.54
CA LEU A 118 5.46 44.21 -22.91
C LEU A 118 6.66 45.07 -23.32
N VAL A 119 7.86 44.48 -23.36
CA VAL A 119 9.10 45.15 -23.83
C VAL A 119 8.97 45.54 -25.30
N ALA A 120 8.54 44.62 -26.17
CA ALA A 120 8.35 44.92 -27.59
C ALA A 120 7.36 46.08 -27.81
N LYS A 121 6.26 46.12 -27.04
CA LYS A 121 5.30 47.22 -27.08
C LYS A 121 5.90 48.53 -26.59
N ALA A 122 6.70 48.50 -25.52
CA ALA A 122 7.39 49.67 -24.99
C ALA A 122 8.41 50.21 -26.01
N ASP A 123 9.19 49.34 -26.65
CA ASP A 123 10.18 49.74 -27.66
C ASP A 123 9.53 50.35 -28.89
N GLN A 124 8.43 49.76 -29.37
CA GLN A 124 7.65 50.31 -30.47
C GLN A 124 7.13 51.72 -30.13
N LEU A 125 6.52 51.88 -28.94
CA LEU A 125 6.00 53.18 -28.52
C LEU A 125 7.12 54.20 -28.32
N ARG A 126 8.26 53.80 -27.75
CA ARG A 126 9.43 54.65 -27.59
C ARG A 126 9.95 55.15 -28.94
N SER A 127 10.01 54.28 -29.94
CA SER A 127 10.42 54.65 -31.30
C SER A 127 9.44 55.64 -31.95
N GLN A 128 8.13 55.44 -31.74
CA GLN A 128 7.11 56.36 -32.24
C GLN A 128 7.23 57.74 -31.59
N LEU A 129 7.33 57.81 -30.26
CA LEU A 129 7.46 59.06 -29.52
C LEU A 129 8.79 59.77 -29.83
N ALA A 130 9.89 59.03 -30.02
CA ALA A 130 11.16 59.61 -30.43
C ALA A 130 11.09 60.25 -31.83
N THR A 131 10.33 59.63 -32.75
CA THR A 131 10.07 60.20 -34.08
C THR A 131 9.25 61.48 -33.97
N GLU A 132 8.18 61.47 -33.17
CA GLU A 132 7.35 62.65 -32.90
C GLU A 132 8.15 63.79 -32.26
N PHE A 133 9.03 63.48 -31.30
CA PHE A 133 9.89 64.48 -30.68
C PHE A 133 10.88 65.10 -31.67
N LYS A 134 11.45 64.28 -32.56
CA LYS A 134 12.36 64.75 -33.61
C LYS A 134 11.64 65.66 -34.60
N GLU A 135 10.47 65.27 -35.08
CA GLU A 135 9.65 66.09 -35.98
C GLU A 135 9.29 67.44 -35.36
N TYR A 136 8.89 67.43 -34.08
CA TYR A 136 8.64 68.67 -33.33
C TYR A 136 9.92 69.52 -33.18
N THR A 137 11.06 68.89 -32.88
CA THR A 137 12.34 69.60 -32.78
C THR A 137 12.71 70.27 -34.10
N ASP A 138 12.55 69.57 -35.23
CA ASP A 138 12.79 70.11 -36.56
C ASP A 138 11.86 71.29 -36.89
N GLU A 139 10.60 71.25 -36.45
CA GLU A 139 9.63 72.35 -36.60
C GLU A 139 10.02 73.57 -35.75
N ILE A 140 10.39 73.36 -34.49
CA ILE A 140 10.89 74.40 -33.60
C ILE A 140 12.20 75.00 -34.13
N ASP A 141 13.10 74.19 -34.68
CA ASP A 141 14.36 74.68 -35.25
C ASP A 141 14.14 75.53 -36.49
N LYS A 142 13.18 75.20 -37.36
CA LYS A 142 12.79 76.06 -38.49
C LYS A 142 12.32 77.44 -38.03
N GLU A 143 11.64 77.53 -36.88
CA GLU A 143 11.14 78.80 -36.34
C GLU A 143 12.25 79.65 -35.69
N TYR A 144 13.11 79.05 -34.87
CA TYR A 144 14.02 79.79 -33.98
C TYR A 144 15.49 79.82 -34.43
N GLN A 145 16.00 78.81 -35.15
CA GLN A 145 17.42 78.80 -35.56
C GLN A 145 17.81 79.97 -36.47
N PRO A 146 16.99 80.38 -37.46
CA PRO A 146 17.32 81.55 -38.27
C PRO A 146 17.42 82.83 -37.44
N GLN A 147 16.56 82.99 -36.43
CA GLN A 147 16.56 84.14 -35.53
C GLN A 147 17.82 84.15 -34.67
N ILE A 148 18.13 83.02 -34.02
CA ILE A 148 19.34 82.83 -33.21
C ILE A 148 20.59 83.12 -34.04
N PHE A 149 20.70 82.55 -35.24
CA PHE A 149 21.82 82.78 -36.14
C PHE A 149 21.95 84.26 -36.54
N SER A 150 20.83 84.90 -36.88
CA SER A 150 20.82 86.32 -37.25
C SER A 150 21.28 87.23 -36.11
N LEU A 151 20.86 86.96 -34.87
CA LEU A 151 21.27 87.71 -33.68
C LEU A 151 22.75 87.49 -33.38
N GLN A 152 23.23 86.25 -33.47
CA GLN A 152 24.65 85.93 -33.31
C GLN A 152 25.54 86.59 -34.38
N LEU A 153 25.06 86.67 -35.62
CA LEU A 153 25.79 87.35 -36.69
C LEU A 153 25.90 88.86 -36.40
N LYS A 154 24.78 89.51 -36.07
CA LYS A 154 24.75 90.95 -35.71
C LYS A 154 25.71 91.27 -34.56
N LEU A 155 25.71 90.46 -33.50
CA LEU A 155 26.61 90.60 -32.35
C LEU A 155 28.10 90.47 -32.73
N LYS A 156 28.44 89.73 -33.79
CA LYS A 156 29.84 89.51 -34.23
C LYS A 156 30.32 90.49 -35.29
N THR A 157 29.44 91.02 -36.13
CA THR A 157 29.85 91.77 -37.33
C THR A 157 29.64 93.28 -37.25
N LEU A 158 28.74 93.75 -36.38
CA LEU A 158 28.40 95.17 -36.28
C LEU A 158 29.19 95.85 -35.15
N GLN A 159 29.60 97.10 -35.39
CA GLN A 159 30.10 97.97 -34.32
C GLN A 159 28.88 98.53 -33.56
N LEU A 160 28.52 97.84 -32.48
CA LEU A 160 27.37 98.17 -31.64
C LEU A 160 27.80 99.06 -30.46
N SER A 161 26.93 99.97 -30.05
CA SER A 161 27.06 100.64 -28.74
C SER A 161 26.91 99.63 -27.60
N LYS A 162 27.28 100.03 -26.37
CA LYS A 162 27.15 99.16 -25.19
C LYS A 162 25.68 98.78 -24.93
N GLU A 163 24.78 99.73 -25.13
CA GLU A 163 23.35 99.57 -24.95
C GLU A 163 22.77 98.59 -25.98
N GLU A 164 23.17 98.70 -27.25
CA GLU A 164 22.73 97.79 -28.31
C GLU A 164 23.29 96.37 -28.13
N LEU A 165 24.55 96.25 -27.68
CA LEU A 165 25.16 94.96 -27.33
C LEU A 165 24.33 94.23 -26.26
N ALA A 166 24.00 94.94 -25.17
CA ALA A 166 23.20 94.38 -24.09
C ALA A 166 21.79 93.98 -24.56
N ALA A 167 21.16 94.79 -25.42
CA ALA A 167 19.85 94.50 -25.97
C ALA A 167 19.85 93.23 -26.84
N PHE A 168 20.78 93.11 -27.79
CA PHE A 168 20.88 91.92 -28.65
C PHE A 168 21.28 90.66 -27.87
N GLN A 169 22.11 90.79 -26.83
CA GLN A 169 22.46 89.68 -25.94
C GLN A 169 21.22 89.16 -25.20
N ALA A 170 20.43 90.06 -24.61
CA ALA A 170 19.20 89.70 -23.91
C ALA A 170 18.15 89.09 -24.85
N GLU A 171 18.04 89.58 -26.08
CA GLU A 171 17.15 89.00 -27.09
C GLU A 171 17.60 87.58 -27.49
N LEU A 172 18.90 87.37 -27.69
CA LEU A 172 19.47 86.05 -27.98
C LEU A 172 19.17 85.04 -26.87
N GLU A 173 19.41 85.42 -25.61
CA GLU A 173 19.11 84.59 -24.43
C GLU A 173 17.62 84.26 -24.36
N LYS A 174 16.75 85.26 -24.58
CA LYS A 174 15.29 85.07 -24.57
C LYS A 174 14.84 84.06 -25.64
N VAL A 175 15.33 84.19 -26.88
CA VAL A 175 14.97 83.29 -27.97
C VAL A 175 15.47 81.87 -27.71
N GLN A 176 16.70 81.72 -27.19
CA GLN A 176 17.24 80.42 -26.80
C GLN A 176 16.42 79.78 -25.67
N GLN A 177 16.01 80.56 -24.67
CA GLN A 177 15.18 80.09 -23.56
C GLN A 177 13.81 79.62 -24.05
N ILE A 178 13.13 80.41 -24.88
CA ILE A 178 11.83 80.03 -25.47
C ILE A 178 11.94 78.71 -26.23
N ARG A 179 12.98 78.55 -27.06
CA ARG A 179 13.24 77.31 -27.78
C ARG A 179 13.42 76.14 -26.81
N SER A 180 14.27 76.30 -25.81
CA SER A 180 14.55 75.26 -24.81
C SER A 180 13.30 74.86 -24.03
N ASP A 181 12.51 75.84 -23.59
CA ASP A 181 11.29 75.61 -22.81
C ASP A 181 10.25 74.84 -23.64
N LYS A 182 10.07 75.20 -24.91
CA LYS A 182 9.15 74.48 -25.82
C LYS A 182 9.55 73.01 -25.99
N LEU A 183 10.84 72.73 -26.19
CA LEU A 183 11.33 71.35 -26.31
C LEU A 183 11.16 70.58 -25.00
N ALA A 184 11.48 71.19 -23.85
CA ALA A 184 11.32 70.57 -22.54
C ALA A 184 9.85 70.24 -22.23
N VAL A 185 8.92 71.14 -22.57
CA VAL A 185 7.47 70.88 -22.43
C VAL A 185 7.03 69.70 -23.29
N LYS A 186 7.47 69.63 -24.56
CA LYS A 186 7.12 68.51 -25.44
C LYS A 186 7.69 67.19 -24.95
N GLU A 187 8.95 67.17 -24.52
CA GLU A 187 9.59 65.96 -23.97
C GLU A 187 8.82 65.43 -22.75
N LYS A 188 8.41 66.33 -21.85
CA LYS A 188 7.58 65.98 -20.70
C LYS A 188 6.23 65.40 -21.13
N GLN A 189 5.54 66.02 -22.09
CA GLN A 189 4.26 65.52 -22.61
C GLN A 189 4.38 64.11 -23.21
N LEU A 190 5.43 63.86 -23.98
CA LEU A 190 5.66 62.54 -24.59
C LEU A 190 5.98 61.47 -23.54
N THR A 191 6.69 61.84 -22.46
CA THR A 191 6.93 60.95 -21.32
C THR A 191 5.62 60.60 -20.60
N GLU A 192 4.77 61.59 -20.33
CA GLU A 192 3.44 61.36 -19.73
C GLU A 192 2.54 60.50 -20.65
N GLN A 193 2.66 60.67 -21.98
CA GLN A 193 1.95 59.86 -22.96
C GLN A 193 2.46 58.41 -22.99
N MET A 194 3.76 58.18 -22.83
CA MET A 194 4.36 56.84 -22.71
C MET A 194 3.75 56.12 -21.51
N ASP A 195 3.79 56.73 -20.34
CA ASP A 195 3.28 56.14 -19.09
C ASP A 195 1.78 55.85 -19.18
N LYS A 196 0.99 56.81 -19.70
CA LYS A 196 -0.45 56.66 -19.85
C LYS A 196 -0.82 55.53 -20.82
N THR A 197 -0.08 55.39 -21.92
CA THR A 197 -0.34 54.35 -22.93
C THR A 197 0.11 52.97 -22.44
N MET A 198 1.19 52.89 -21.66
CA MET A 198 1.72 51.62 -21.14
C MET A 198 1.01 51.11 -19.88
N ALA A 199 0.46 51.99 -19.04
CA ALA A 199 -0.28 51.62 -17.84
C ALA A 199 -1.33 50.50 -18.04
N PRO A 200 -2.25 50.56 -19.03
CA PRO A 200 -3.21 49.48 -19.24
C PRO A 200 -2.56 48.16 -19.66
N ALA A 201 -1.43 48.20 -20.38
CA ALA A 201 -0.70 46.99 -20.78
C ALA A 201 -0.04 46.31 -19.58
N GLN A 202 0.49 47.07 -18.63
CA GLN A 202 1.06 46.53 -17.38
C GLN A 202 -0.02 45.84 -16.55
N VAL A 203 -1.17 46.49 -16.36
CA VAL A 203 -2.31 45.90 -15.64
C VAL A 203 -2.83 44.65 -16.35
N ALA A 204 -2.90 44.66 -17.69
CA ALA A 204 -3.34 43.49 -18.46
C ALA A 204 -2.40 42.28 -18.28
N VAL A 205 -1.07 42.50 -18.24
CA VAL A 205 -0.09 41.44 -17.98
C VAL A 205 -0.28 40.83 -16.60
N GLU A 206 -0.51 41.64 -15.57
CA GLU A 206 -0.77 41.14 -14.21
C GLU A 206 -2.06 40.32 -14.14
N GLN A 207 -3.14 40.81 -14.79
CA GLN A 207 -4.41 40.10 -14.86
C GLN A 207 -4.29 38.78 -15.62
N GLU A 208 -3.57 38.77 -16.74
CA GLU A 208 -3.34 37.56 -17.54
C GLU A 208 -2.51 36.52 -16.78
N LEU A 209 -1.47 36.95 -16.06
CA LEU A 209 -0.68 36.05 -15.19
C LEU A 209 -1.53 35.46 -14.07
N ALA A 210 -2.39 36.27 -13.43
CA ALA A 210 -3.29 35.80 -12.38
C ALA A 210 -4.31 34.78 -12.91
N ALA A 211 -4.95 35.09 -14.04
CA ALA A 211 -5.90 34.19 -14.69
C ALA A 211 -5.22 32.89 -15.15
N TYR A 212 -4.04 32.98 -15.75
CA TYR A 212 -3.27 31.82 -16.17
C TYR A 212 -2.86 30.94 -14.98
N SER A 213 -2.40 31.53 -13.88
CA SER A 213 -2.08 30.81 -12.64
C SER A 213 -3.29 30.04 -12.08
N GLN A 214 -4.46 30.66 -12.04
CA GLN A 214 -5.70 30.01 -11.61
C GLN A 214 -6.08 28.86 -12.54
N GLN A 215 -6.04 29.09 -13.86
CA GLN A 215 -6.34 28.05 -14.84
C GLN A 215 -5.37 26.87 -14.72
N LEU A 216 -4.07 27.14 -14.58
CA LEU A 216 -3.04 26.13 -14.47
C LEU A 216 -3.19 25.31 -13.18
N ASN A 217 -3.48 25.96 -12.05
CA ASN A 217 -3.78 25.26 -10.80
C ASN A 217 -4.99 24.34 -10.94
N ASN A 218 -6.07 24.82 -11.57
CA ASN A 218 -7.26 23.99 -11.80
C ASN A 218 -6.95 22.79 -12.70
N GLN A 219 -6.17 22.98 -13.76
CA GLN A 219 -5.75 21.90 -14.67
C GLN A 219 -4.88 20.86 -13.94
N LEU A 220 -3.90 21.30 -13.15
CA LEU A 220 -3.03 20.42 -12.39
C LEU A 220 -3.80 19.69 -11.28
N ALA A 221 -4.73 20.35 -10.60
CA ALA A 221 -5.60 19.73 -9.60
C ALA A 221 -6.49 18.64 -10.21
N GLN A 222 -7.08 18.87 -11.38
CA GLN A 222 -7.86 17.86 -12.11
C GLN A 222 -6.98 16.68 -12.54
N LYS A 223 -5.78 16.95 -13.06
CA LYS A 223 -4.80 15.91 -13.45
C LYS A 223 -4.35 15.08 -12.24
N ALA A 224 -4.11 15.73 -11.10
CA ALA A 224 -3.77 15.08 -9.84
C ALA A 224 -4.91 14.19 -9.33
N ALA A 225 -6.15 14.69 -9.34
CA ALA A 225 -7.32 13.91 -8.96
C ALA A 225 -7.53 12.69 -9.85
N ALA A 226 -7.40 12.84 -11.18
CA ALA A 226 -7.52 11.74 -12.13
C ALA A 226 -6.44 10.67 -11.91
N LYS A 227 -5.19 11.09 -11.69
CA LYS A 227 -4.07 10.17 -11.40
C LYS A 227 -4.22 9.50 -10.03
N GLY A 228 -4.70 10.22 -9.02
CA GLY A 228 -5.03 9.65 -7.71
C GLY A 228 -6.09 8.56 -7.82
N ALA A 229 -7.18 8.82 -8.52
CA ALA A 229 -8.24 7.85 -8.76
C ALA A 229 -7.74 6.62 -9.55
N GLU A 230 -6.86 6.79 -10.53
CA GLU A 230 -6.23 5.69 -11.28
C GLU A 230 -5.38 4.79 -10.37
N ILE A 231 -4.56 5.39 -9.49
CA ILE A 231 -3.73 4.65 -8.53
C ILE A 231 -4.61 3.91 -7.52
N GLU A 232 -5.64 4.56 -6.98
CA GLU A 232 -6.59 3.94 -6.05
C GLU A 232 -7.33 2.77 -6.70
N ALA A 233 -7.84 2.94 -7.92
CA ALA A 233 -8.52 1.89 -8.67
C ALA A 233 -7.59 0.71 -8.99
N ARG A 234 -6.33 0.97 -9.31
CA ARG A 234 -5.33 -0.09 -9.51
C ARG A 234 -5.07 -0.84 -8.20
N ASN A 235 -4.90 -0.12 -7.10
CA ASN A 235 -4.62 -0.71 -5.80
C ASN A 235 -5.81 -1.55 -5.29
N SER A 236 -7.05 -1.07 -5.49
CA SER A 236 -8.24 -1.83 -5.13
C SER A 236 -8.39 -3.10 -5.99
N ALA A 237 -8.14 -3.01 -7.31
CA ALA A 237 -8.16 -4.18 -8.18
C ALA A 237 -7.14 -5.25 -7.77
N VAL A 238 -5.93 -4.84 -7.37
CA VAL A 238 -4.92 -5.77 -6.83
C VAL A 238 -5.37 -6.37 -5.49
N ALA A 239 -5.96 -5.56 -4.61
CA ALA A 239 -6.48 -6.04 -3.33
C ALA A 239 -7.62 -7.06 -3.51
N ASP A 240 -8.54 -6.82 -4.44
CA ASP A 240 -9.65 -7.72 -4.74
C ASP A 240 -9.18 -9.01 -5.42
N ALA A 241 -8.23 -8.92 -6.36
CA ALA A 241 -7.58 -10.09 -6.94
C ALA A 241 -6.90 -10.97 -5.87
N ASN A 242 -6.20 -10.35 -4.91
CA ASN A 242 -5.59 -11.06 -3.78
C ASN A 242 -6.65 -11.68 -2.86
N ARG A 243 -7.78 -11.01 -2.61
CA ARG A 243 -8.89 -11.58 -1.82
C ARG A 243 -9.48 -12.82 -2.51
N LEU A 244 -9.76 -12.74 -3.81
CA LEU A 244 -10.27 -13.84 -4.61
C LEU A 244 -9.31 -15.04 -4.63
N ALA A 245 -8.02 -14.80 -4.84
CA ALA A 245 -6.99 -15.85 -4.81
C ALA A 245 -6.89 -16.53 -3.43
N ASN A 246 -6.97 -15.74 -2.35
CA ASN A 246 -6.96 -16.27 -0.98
C ASN A 246 -8.23 -17.07 -0.65
N ALA A 247 -9.40 -16.63 -1.13
CA ALA A 247 -10.65 -17.37 -0.95
C ALA A 247 -10.63 -18.72 -1.70
N ALA A 248 -10.15 -18.73 -2.95
CA ALA A 248 -10.01 -19.96 -3.72
C ALA A 248 -9.05 -20.97 -3.05
N THR A 249 -7.90 -20.49 -2.56
CA THR A 249 -6.92 -21.31 -1.83
C THR A 249 -7.52 -21.85 -0.52
N SER A 250 -8.28 -21.02 0.21
CA SER A 250 -8.94 -21.44 1.46
C SER A 250 -9.99 -22.53 1.23
N ASN A 251 -10.75 -22.44 0.14
CA ASN A 251 -11.72 -23.47 -0.24
C ASN A 251 -11.02 -24.80 -0.57
N GLN A 252 -9.92 -24.77 -1.32
CA GLN A 252 -9.13 -25.96 -1.64
C GLN A 252 -8.55 -26.63 -0.38
N ILE A 253 -8.01 -25.84 0.55
CA ILE A 253 -7.51 -26.37 1.84
C ILE A 253 -8.64 -27.05 2.61
N ARG A 254 -9.83 -26.42 2.68
CA ARG A 254 -10.99 -26.98 3.37
C ARG A 254 -11.45 -28.32 2.76
N GLU A 255 -11.41 -28.45 1.44
CA GLU A 255 -11.73 -29.72 0.76
C GLU A 255 -10.73 -30.82 1.12
N ILE A 256 -9.43 -30.52 1.15
CA ILE A 256 -8.38 -31.47 1.55
C ILE A 256 -8.55 -31.88 3.02
N GLU A 257 -8.87 -30.93 3.90
CA GLU A 257 -9.14 -31.20 5.32
C GLU A 257 -10.38 -32.09 5.51
N GLN A 258 -11.44 -31.88 4.73
CA GLN A 258 -12.62 -32.76 4.74
C GLN A 258 -12.27 -34.18 4.29
N GLN A 259 -11.50 -34.33 3.22
CA GLN A 259 -11.04 -35.64 2.75
C GLN A 259 -10.14 -36.33 3.80
N ALA A 260 -9.26 -35.59 4.45
CA ALA A 260 -8.45 -36.10 5.55
C ALA A 260 -9.33 -36.57 6.72
N GLY A 261 -10.37 -35.80 7.08
CA GLY A 261 -11.36 -36.18 8.09
C GLY A 261 -12.05 -37.51 7.77
N MET A 262 -12.50 -37.70 6.53
CA MET A 262 -13.11 -38.96 6.07
C MET A 262 -12.13 -40.13 6.16
N LYS A 263 -10.88 -39.95 5.69
CA LYS A 263 -9.85 -41.00 5.76
C LYS A 263 -9.47 -41.38 7.19
N LYS A 264 -9.44 -40.41 8.10
CA LYS A 264 -9.23 -40.64 9.53
C LYS A 264 -10.37 -41.45 10.13
N GLN A 265 -11.62 -41.14 9.76
CA GLN A 265 -12.79 -41.88 10.23
C GLN A 265 -12.79 -43.32 9.71
N GLU A 266 -12.54 -43.53 8.40
CA GLU A 266 -12.39 -44.86 7.79
C GLU A 266 -11.30 -45.68 8.51
N ALA A 267 -10.13 -45.07 8.76
CA ALA A 267 -9.04 -45.72 9.49
C ALA A 267 -9.46 -46.10 10.92
N SER A 268 -10.14 -45.20 11.65
CA SER A 268 -10.59 -45.47 13.01
C SER A 268 -11.63 -46.58 13.08
N VAL A 269 -12.58 -46.64 12.14
CA VAL A 269 -13.59 -47.70 12.08
C VAL A 269 -12.93 -49.04 11.75
N LEU A 270 -12.01 -49.07 10.78
CA LEU A 270 -11.28 -50.29 10.43
C LEU A 270 -10.37 -50.75 11.58
N GLU A 271 -9.69 -49.85 12.28
CA GLU A 271 -8.88 -50.16 13.45
C GLU A 271 -9.72 -50.77 14.58
N GLN A 272 -10.89 -50.19 14.88
CA GLN A 272 -11.82 -50.74 15.86
C GLN A 272 -12.33 -52.14 15.45
N ALA A 273 -12.65 -52.34 14.17
CA ALA A 273 -13.07 -53.64 13.65
C ALA A 273 -11.96 -54.70 13.77
N ILE A 274 -10.71 -54.33 13.44
CA ILE A 274 -9.54 -55.22 13.61
C ILE A 274 -9.34 -55.57 15.08
N ILE A 275 -9.38 -54.59 15.98
CA ILE A 275 -9.24 -54.82 17.42
C ILE A 275 -10.36 -55.71 17.95
N GLN A 276 -11.59 -55.52 17.47
CA GLN A 276 -12.71 -56.36 17.88
C GLN A 276 -12.55 -57.80 17.39
N ASP A 277 -12.15 -58.03 16.15
CA ASP A 277 -11.89 -59.39 15.65
C ASP A 277 -10.76 -60.07 16.46
N VAL A 278 -9.67 -59.34 16.75
CA VAL A 278 -8.58 -59.84 17.61
C VAL A 278 -9.10 -60.25 18.99
N ARG A 279 -10.01 -59.45 19.60
CA ARG A 279 -10.63 -59.79 20.90
C ARG A 279 -11.51 -61.04 20.79
N ASP A 280 -12.30 -61.15 19.74
CA ASP A 280 -13.18 -62.30 19.53
C ASP A 280 -12.36 -63.60 19.34
N LYS A 281 -11.25 -63.53 18.59
CA LYS A 281 -10.31 -64.65 18.45
C LYS A 281 -9.58 -64.96 19.76
N ALA A 282 -9.17 -63.95 20.51
CA ALA A 282 -8.54 -64.13 21.82
C ALA A 282 -9.50 -64.81 22.81
N ALA A 283 -10.77 -64.41 22.85
CA ALA A 283 -11.81 -65.04 23.68
C ALA A 283 -12.01 -66.51 23.30
N LYS A 284 -12.00 -66.83 21.99
CA LYS A 284 -12.06 -68.22 21.52
C LYS A 284 -10.85 -69.04 22.01
N VAL A 285 -9.62 -68.53 21.84
CA VAL A 285 -8.40 -69.22 22.31
C VAL A 285 -8.38 -69.36 23.84
N ALA A 286 -8.87 -68.37 24.59
CA ALA A 286 -9.00 -68.46 26.04
C ALA A 286 -9.98 -69.55 26.47
N ALA A 287 -11.12 -69.68 25.80
CA ALA A 287 -12.07 -70.77 26.06
C ALA A 287 -11.45 -72.15 25.75
N GLU A 288 -10.71 -72.28 24.64
CA GLU A 288 -10.00 -73.51 24.26
C GLU A 288 -8.90 -73.89 25.27
N ARG A 289 -8.28 -72.89 25.92
CA ARG A 289 -7.18 -73.06 26.88
C ARG A 289 -7.59 -72.93 28.35
N GLN A 290 -8.88 -72.82 28.63
CA GLN A 290 -9.43 -72.66 29.99
C GLN A 290 -8.79 -71.49 30.76
N LEU A 291 -8.62 -70.34 30.08
CA LEU A 291 -8.08 -69.12 30.68
C LEU A 291 -9.23 -68.23 31.20
N ASP A 292 -9.12 -67.76 32.44
CA ASP A 292 -10.16 -66.94 33.09
C ASP A 292 -10.07 -65.46 32.72
N THR A 293 -8.89 -64.98 32.33
CA THR A 293 -8.65 -63.55 32.01
C THR A 293 -7.50 -63.41 31.02
N ILE A 294 -7.66 -62.50 30.04
CA ILE A 294 -6.60 -62.12 29.09
C ILE A 294 -6.19 -60.68 29.35
N ILE A 295 -4.89 -60.42 29.45
CA ILE A 295 -4.32 -59.09 29.65
C ILE A 295 -3.53 -58.67 28.41
N THR A 296 -3.70 -57.43 27.96
CA THR A 296 -3.12 -56.89 26.71
C THR A 296 -1.71 -56.31 26.86
N ASN A 297 -1.17 -56.27 28.09
CA ASN A 297 0.20 -55.87 28.37
C ASN A 297 0.65 -56.31 29.78
N ILE A 298 1.90 -56.77 29.94
CA ILE A 298 2.43 -57.22 31.24
C ILE A 298 3.05 -56.02 31.96
N GLN A 299 2.53 -55.66 33.14
CA GLN A 299 3.17 -54.67 34.03
C GLN A 299 3.70 -55.27 35.35
N ILE A 300 3.43 -56.56 35.64
CA ILE A 300 3.89 -57.24 36.86
C ILE A 300 4.17 -58.71 36.52
N ASN A 301 5.20 -59.29 37.15
CA ASN A 301 5.66 -60.67 36.93
C ASN A 301 4.62 -61.69 37.46
N VAL A 302 3.67 -62.07 36.61
CA VAL A 302 2.69 -63.15 36.86
C VAL A 302 3.03 -64.33 35.95
N ASN A 303 2.85 -65.56 36.46
CA ASN A 303 2.95 -66.79 35.65
C ASN A 303 1.76 -66.85 34.67
N ALA A 304 1.83 -66.11 33.58
CA ALA A 304 0.77 -66.02 32.58
C ALA A 304 1.17 -66.72 31.26
N VAL A 305 0.16 -67.25 30.56
CA VAL A 305 0.33 -67.98 29.30
C VAL A 305 0.23 -67.01 28.12
N ASP A 306 1.28 -66.86 27.33
CA ASP A 306 1.23 -66.08 26.09
C ASP A 306 0.37 -66.81 25.03
N ILE A 307 -0.69 -66.14 24.58
CA ILE A 307 -1.62 -66.65 23.56
C ILE A 307 -1.48 -65.95 22.21
N THR A 308 -0.52 -65.02 22.05
CA THR A 308 -0.38 -64.16 20.87
C THR A 308 -0.31 -64.94 19.56
N GLU A 309 0.58 -65.93 19.45
CA GLU A 309 0.73 -66.74 18.22
C GLU A 309 -0.50 -67.62 17.95
N ALA A 310 -1.19 -68.07 19.00
CA ALA A 310 -2.41 -68.87 18.87
C ALA A 310 -3.57 -68.02 18.32
N VAL A 311 -3.69 -66.77 18.78
CA VAL A 311 -4.67 -65.81 18.25
C VAL A 311 -4.35 -65.43 16.81
N ILE A 312 -3.07 -65.22 16.47
CA ILE A 312 -2.63 -64.95 15.09
C ILE A 312 -2.96 -66.13 14.16
N ALA A 313 -2.80 -67.37 14.64
CA ALA A 313 -3.13 -68.56 13.87
C ALA A 313 -4.63 -68.67 13.54
N GLU A 314 -5.52 -68.16 14.40
CA GLU A 314 -6.97 -68.14 14.14
C GLU A 314 -7.36 -67.27 12.93
N PHE A 315 -6.58 -66.23 12.60
CA PHE A 315 -6.84 -65.42 11.40
C PHE A 315 -6.63 -66.19 10.09
N LYS A 316 -5.83 -67.27 10.11
CA LYS A 316 -5.50 -68.10 8.93
C LYS A 316 -6.47 -69.27 8.74
N LYS A 317 -7.37 -69.50 9.69
CA LYS A 317 -8.38 -70.58 9.65
C LYS A 317 -9.70 -70.14 8.98
N GLN A 318 -9.76 -68.89 8.50
CA GLN A 318 -10.90 -68.30 7.79
C GLN A 318 -10.70 -68.33 6.28
#